data_AF-A0A2K8PTK3-F1
#
_entry.id   AF-A0A2K8PTK3-F1
#
_cell.length_a   1.000
_cell.length_b   1.000
_cell.length_c   1.000
_cell.angle_alpha   90.00
_cell.angle_beta   90.00
_cell.angle_gamma   90.00
#
_symmetry.space_group_name_H-M   'P 1'
#
loop_
_entity.id
_entity.type
_entity.pdbx_description
1 polymer ?
#
loop_
_entity_poly.entity_id
_entity_poly.type
_entity_poly.pdbx_seq_one_letter_code
_entity_poly.pdbx_strand_id
1 'polypeptide(L)'
;MIGDPGRPGGGAWVEFREEGMCAHARDSSTELIPWSRIMLGMGVVVGGKFPSRGEQVTLLGMLAGLRGPLKGRRGGYLHMTVRHPYEDRQIFFDRHPHWYPVADVVFLEALLSGLVAEGEIHRLADTAWLDRAIAGLPPLKVMTTGSALQELVARATERGAG
;
A
#
# COMPACT_ATOMS: atom_id res chain seq x y z
N MET A 1 -2.15 9.33 0.59
CA MET A 1 -0.89 9.13 1.34
C MET A 1 -0.95 7.82 2.12
N ILE A 2 0.20 7.22 2.41
CA ILE A 2 0.32 6.03 3.28
C ILE A 2 1.35 6.31 4.36
N GLY A 3 0.95 6.12 5.62
CA GLY A 3 1.82 6.21 6.78
C GLY A 3 1.75 7.54 7.52
N ASP A 4 2.43 7.64 8.65
CA ASP A 4 2.25 8.73 9.63
C ASP A 4 3.29 9.86 9.51
N PRO A 5 3.00 10.97 8.78
CA PRO A 5 3.90 12.13 8.69
C PRO A 5 3.98 12.90 10.01
N GLY A 6 2.96 12.80 10.88
CA GLY A 6 2.86 13.54 12.14
C GLY A 6 3.63 12.89 13.29
N ARG A 7 4.35 11.80 13.04
CA ARG A 7 5.04 11.05 14.07
C ARG A 7 6.17 11.89 14.70
N PRO A 8 6.20 12.05 16.04
CA PRO A 8 7.29 12.75 16.72
C PRO A 8 8.65 12.12 16.42
N GLY A 9 9.60 12.93 15.93
CA GLY A 9 10.95 12.51 15.56
C GLY A 9 11.16 12.15 14.09
N GLY A 10 10.18 12.40 13.21
CA GLY A 10 10.28 12.11 11.78
C GLY A 10 9.80 10.69 11.46
N GLY A 11 8.65 10.58 10.80
CA GLY A 11 8.08 9.32 10.34
C GLY A 11 8.46 9.01 8.91
N ALA A 12 8.54 7.73 8.56
CA ALA A 12 8.54 7.33 7.15
C ALA A 12 7.11 7.37 6.62
N TRP A 13 6.88 7.94 5.44
CA TRP A 13 5.54 7.98 4.84
C TRP A 13 5.65 8.15 3.32
N VAL A 14 4.54 7.90 2.64
CA VAL A 14 4.45 7.91 1.19
C VAL A 14 3.34 8.86 0.76
N GLU A 15 3.69 9.81 -0.09
CA GLU A 15 2.74 10.69 -0.78
C GLU A 15 2.49 10.19 -2.19
N PHE A 16 1.26 10.31 -2.66
CA PHE A 16 0.92 10.09 -4.07
C PHE A 16 0.73 11.46 -4.71
N ARG A 17 1.56 11.78 -5.70
CA ARG A 17 1.56 13.06 -6.42
C ARG A 17 1.34 12.82 -7.91
N GLU A 18 1.05 13.87 -8.66
CA GLU A 18 0.77 13.78 -10.10
C GLU A 18 1.94 13.16 -10.86
N GLU A 19 3.18 13.48 -10.49
CA GLU A 19 4.38 13.00 -11.17
C GLU A 19 4.78 11.58 -10.78
N GLY A 20 4.37 11.15 -9.59
CA GLY A 20 4.83 9.89 -9.01
C GLY A 20 4.54 9.74 -7.53
N MET A 21 5.14 8.70 -6.97
CA MET A 21 5.10 8.42 -5.56
C MET A 21 6.30 9.06 -4.86
N CYS A 22 6.04 9.89 -3.87
CA CYS A 22 7.05 10.58 -3.07
C CYS A 22 7.28 9.80 -1.77
N ALA A 23 8.42 9.12 -1.66
CA ALA A 23 8.82 8.43 -0.45
C ALA A 23 9.55 9.40 0.47
N HIS A 24 9.04 9.60 1.68
CA HIS A 24 9.67 10.39 2.72
C HIS A 24 10.25 9.45 3.77
N ALA A 25 11.57 9.48 3.93
CA ALA A 25 12.28 8.67 4.90
C ALA A 25 12.42 9.39 6.25
N ARG A 26 12.74 8.62 7.29
CA ARG A 26 12.90 9.16 8.65
C ARG A 26 14.09 10.11 8.81
N ASP A 27 15.09 10.00 7.94
CA ASP A 27 16.23 10.91 7.87
C ASP A 27 15.92 12.20 7.09
N SER A 28 14.63 12.45 6.79
CA SER A 28 14.13 13.55 5.97
C SER A 28 14.56 13.49 4.49
N SER A 29 15.21 12.42 4.06
CA SER A 29 15.43 12.20 2.62
C SER A 29 14.09 11.96 1.92
N THR A 30 14.01 12.43 0.69
CA THR A 30 12.82 12.32 -0.14
C THR A 30 13.22 11.75 -1.49
N GLU A 31 12.55 10.69 -1.93
CA GLU A 31 12.74 10.05 -3.23
C GLU A 31 11.44 10.10 -4.02
N LEU A 32 11.47 10.65 -5.23
CA LEU A 32 10.36 10.58 -6.17
C LEU A 32 10.54 9.37 -7.08
N ILE A 33 9.55 8.49 -7.09
CA ILE A 33 9.44 7.38 -8.04
C ILE A 33 8.36 7.73 -9.05
N PRO A 34 8.72 8.13 -10.28
CA PRO A 34 7.74 8.44 -11.33
C PRO A 34 6.79 7.28 -11.58
N TRP A 35 5.52 7.58 -11.84
CA TRP A 35 4.53 6.55 -12.22
C TRP A 35 4.99 5.74 -13.42
N SER A 36 5.63 6.42 -14.38
CA SER A 36 6.22 5.82 -15.58
C SER A 36 7.38 4.86 -15.29
N ARG A 37 7.83 4.70 -14.04
CA ARG A 37 8.80 3.67 -13.67
C ARG A 37 8.16 2.43 -13.07
N ILE A 38 6.95 2.51 -12.53
CA ILE A 38 6.29 1.37 -11.89
C ILE A 38 5.75 0.45 -12.99
N MET A 39 6.14 -0.84 -12.96
CA MET A 39 5.78 -1.79 -14.01
C MET A 39 4.85 -2.91 -13.53
N LEU A 40 5.22 -3.59 -12.45
CA LEU A 40 4.57 -4.81 -12.01
C LEU A 40 4.36 -4.80 -10.52
N GLY A 41 3.11 -5.04 -10.14
CA GLY A 41 2.68 -5.18 -8.76
C GLY A 41 2.87 -3.90 -7.94
N MET A 42 1.98 -3.71 -6.98
CA MET A 42 2.30 -2.87 -5.83
C MET A 42 1.59 -3.47 -4.63
N GLY A 43 2.33 -4.24 -3.84
CA GLY A 43 1.78 -4.92 -2.68
C GLY A 43 2.15 -4.24 -1.38
N VAL A 44 1.29 -4.43 -0.38
CA VAL A 44 1.37 -3.75 0.91
C VAL A 44 1.70 -4.77 1.99
N VAL A 45 2.84 -4.61 2.65
CA VAL A 45 3.20 -5.47 3.78
C VAL A 45 3.17 -4.67 5.06
N VAL A 46 2.41 -5.17 6.04
CA VAL A 46 2.29 -4.57 7.38
C VAL A 46 2.94 -5.50 8.40
N GLY A 47 3.90 -4.98 9.17
CA GLY A 47 4.63 -5.76 10.17
C GLY A 47 6.14 -5.84 9.89
N GLY A 48 6.93 -5.81 10.96
CA GLY A 48 8.39 -5.73 10.89
C GLY A 48 9.07 -7.08 10.75
N LYS A 49 8.94 -7.77 9.61
CA LYS A 49 9.95 -8.69 9.01
C LYS A 49 9.38 -9.43 7.80
N PHE A 50 10.11 -9.41 6.69
CA PHE A 50 10.07 -10.50 5.70
C PHE A 50 10.54 -11.81 6.38
N PRO A 51 9.96 -12.99 6.07
CA PRO A 51 10.69 -14.24 6.16
C PRO A 51 11.77 -14.27 5.06
N SER A 52 12.97 -14.66 5.42
CA SER A 52 14.07 -14.89 4.48
C SER A 52 13.77 -16.11 3.60
N ARG A 53 13.74 -15.91 2.27
CA ARG A 53 13.62 -16.92 1.18
C ARG A 53 12.28 -17.68 1.09
N GLY A 54 11.56 -17.45 -0.01
CA GLY A 54 10.77 -18.48 -0.69
C GLY A 54 9.39 -18.85 -0.12
N GLU A 55 8.97 -18.27 1.01
CA GLU A 55 7.64 -18.54 1.57
C GLU A 55 6.61 -17.50 1.11
N GLN A 56 5.50 -18.01 0.58
CA GLN A 56 4.37 -17.23 0.10
C GLN A 56 3.82 -16.35 1.23
N VAL A 57 3.51 -15.09 0.89
CA VAL A 57 2.85 -14.12 1.76
C VAL A 57 1.44 -14.62 2.06
N THR A 58 1.28 -15.35 3.15
CA THR A 58 -0.02 -15.88 3.58
C THR A 58 -0.69 -14.90 4.54
N LEU A 59 -2.02 -14.87 4.53
CA LEU A 59 -2.88 -14.14 5.49
C LEU A 59 -2.43 -14.35 6.95
N LEU A 60 -1.87 -15.53 7.25
CA LEU A 60 -1.33 -15.90 8.55
C LEU A 60 -0.02 -15.16 8.91
N GLY A 61 0.85 -14.86 7.93
CA GLY A 61 2.07 -14.06 8.12
C GLY A 61 1.77 -12.60 8.46
N MET A 62 0.68 -12.04 7.92
CA MET A 62 0.17 -10.71 8.30
C MET A 62 -0.43 -10.71 9.72
N LEU A 63 -1.05 -11.82 10.15
CA LEU A 63 -1.56 -12.01 11.51
C LEU A 63 -0.46 -12.33 12.54
N ALA A 64 0.66 -12.92 12.12
CA ALA A 64 1.77 -13.29 12.99
C ALA A 64 2.55 -12.09 13.56
N GLY A 65 2.37 -10.88 12.99
CA GLY A 65 2.92 -9.63 13.52
C GLY A 65 2.35 -9.20 14.89
N LEU A 66 1.42 -9.95 15.47
CA LEU A 66 0.66 -9.60 16.67
C LEU A 66 1.20 -10.15 18.01
N ARG A 67 2.19 -11.05 18.03
CA ARG A 67 2.70 -11.62 19.30
C ARG A 67 4.23 -11.67 19.37
N GLY A 68 4.81 -10.81 20.21
CA GLY A 68 6.20 -10.95 20.66
C GLY A 68 6.91 -9.63 20.99
N PRO A 69 8.05 -9.67 21.71
CA PRO A 69 8.67 -8.54 22.42
C PRO A 69 9.35 -7.47 21.54
N LEU A 70 8.97 -7.34 20.26
CA LEU A 70 9.41 -6.27 19.35
C LEU A 70 8.44 -5.07 19.39
N LYS A 71 8.09 -4.62 20.61
CA LYS A 71 7.41 -3.35 20.87
C LYS A 71 8.32 -2.19 20.41
N GLY A 72 8.23 -1.78 19.14
CA GLY A 72 8.91 -0.55 18.70
C GLY A 72 9.01 -0.29 17.20
N ARG A 73 8.93 -1.31 16.34
CA ARG A 73 9.09 -1.16 14.88
C ARG A 73 7.74 -1.18 14.16
N ARG A 74 6.91 -0.16 14.43
CA ARG A 74 5.52 -0.01 13.98
C ARG A 74 5.40 0.57 12.56
N GLY A 75 5.69 -0.23 11.53
CA GLY A 75 5.60 0.21 10.14
C GLY A 75 5.27 -0.93 9.17
N GLY A 76 5.23 -0.59 7.89
CA GLY A 76 5.10 -1.50 6.76
C GLY A 76 6.01 -1.06 5.61
N TYR A 77 5.91 -1.75 4.48
CA TYR A 77 6.53 -1.29 3.25
C TYR A 77 5.63 -1.60 2.05
N LEU A 78 5.74 -0.74 1.04
CA LEU A 78 5.26 -1.04 -0.31
C LEU A 78 6.38 -1.78 -1.03
N HIS A 79 6.04 -2.80 -1.81
CA HIS A 79 6.98 -3.46 -2.71
C HIS A 79 6.44 -3.46 -4.12
N MET A 80 7.33 -3.19 -5.08
CA MET A 80 6.99 -3.08 -6.51
C MET A 80 8.24 -3.28 -7.36
N THR A 81 8.04 -3.68 -8.61
CA THR A 81 9.12 -3.68 -9.60
C THR A 81 9.09 -2.38 -10.39
N VAL A 82 10.22 -1.67 -10.41
CA VAL A 82 10.40 -0.46 -11.23
C VAL A 82 11.36 -0.72 -12.39
N ARG A 83 11.21 0.03 -13.48
CA ARG A 83 12.11 0.02 -14.65
C ARG A 83 13.11 1.17 -14.63
N HIS A 84 14.14 1.01 -15.45
CA HIS A 84 15.22 1.99 -15.72
C HIS A 84 15.99 2.47 -14.47
N PRO A 85 16.78 1.59 -13.82
CA PRO A 85 17.01 0.17 -14.13
C PRO A 85 15.90 -0.74 -13.57
N TYR A 86 15.89 -2.01 -14.01
CA TYR A 86 14.98 -3.01 -13.45
C TYR A 86 15.43 -3.36 -12.03
N GLU A 87 14.59 -3.04 -11.05
CA GLU A 87 14.88 -3.27 -9.65
C GLU A 87 13.58 -3.49 -8.87
N ASP A 88 13.63 -4.41 -7.91
CA ASP A 88 12.57 -4.57 -6.92
C ASP A 88 12.79 -3.53 -5.81
N ARG A 89 11.86 -2.60 -5.68
CA ARG A 89 11.90 -1.53 -4.69
C ARG A 89 11.04 -1.85 -3.48
N GLN A 90 11.55 -1.45 -2.31
CA GLN A 90 10.83 -1.47 -1.05
C GLN A 90 10.81 -0.06 -0.46
N ILE A 91 9.61 0.47 -0.21
CA ILE A 91 9.42 1.80 0.37
C ILE A 91 8.77 1.65 1.72
N PHE A 92 9.51 1.98 2.76
CA PHE A 92 9.03 1.87 4.13
C PHE A 92 8.08 3.02 4.48
N PHE A 93 7.08 2.71 5.28
CA PHE A 93 6.19 3.68 5.90
C PHE A 93 5.95 3.32 7.37
N ASP A 94 5.76 4.32 8.20
CA ASP A 94 5.35 4.17 9.58
C ASP A 94 3.83 4.04 9.66
N ARG A 95 3.35 3.12 10.48
CA ARG A 95 1.91 2.91 10.61
C ARG A 95 1.28 4.08 11.35
N HIS A 96 0.10 4.50 10.90
CA HIS A 96 -0.74 5.41 11.67
C HIS A 96 -1.00 4.91 13.10
N PRO A 97 -1.30 5.83 14.04
CA PRO A 97 -1.75 5.48 15.39
C PRO A 97 -2.98 4.57 15.36
N HIS A 98 -3.87 4.80 14.37
CA HIS A 98 -5.05 3.99 14.11
C HIS A 98 -4.68 2.59 13.61
N TRP A 99 -5.46 1.59 14.03
CA TRP A 99 -5.32 0.22 13.58
C TRP A 99 -6.20 -0.01 12.35
N TYR A 100 -5.59 -0.40 11.23
CA TYR A 100 -6.35 -0.82 10.05
C TYR A 100 -6.75 -2.30 10.16
N PRO A 101 -8.01 -2.65 9.90
CA PRO A 101 -8.41 -4.02 9.64
C PRO A 101 -7.55 -4.67 8.55
N VAL A 102 -7.22 -5.95 8.72
CA VAL A 102 -6.44 -6.71 7.70
C VAL A 102 -7.13 -6.70 6.35
N ALA A 103 -8.46 -6.75 6.33
CA ALA A 103 -9.25 -6.73 5.11
C ALA A 103 -9.05 -5.42 4.30
N ASP A 104 -8.86 -4.28 4.98
CA ASP A 104 -8.61 -2.99 4.34
C ASP A 104 -7.21 -2.94 3.71
N VAL A 105 -6.22 -3.58 4.35
CA VAL A 105 -4.85 -3.69 3.81
C VAL A 105 -4.84 -4.57 2.56
N VAL A 106 -5.56 -5.69 2.59
CA VAL A 106 -5.69 -6.60 1.44
C VAL A 106 -6.45 -5.93 0.28
N PHE A 107 -7.49 -5.15 0.58
CA PHE A 107 -8.18 -4.36 -0.43
C PHE A 107 -7.28 -3.29 -1.04
N LEU A 108 -6.51 -2.56 -0.21
CA LEU A 108 -5.54 -1.60 -0.70
C LEU A 108 -4.54 -2.27 -1.65
N GLU A 109 -3.93 -3.39 -1.26
CA GLU A 109 -2.99 -4.13 -2.12
C GLU A 109 -3.63 -4.56 -3.47
N ALA A 110 -4.86 -5.05 -3.45
CA ALA A 110 -5.57 -5.44 -4.66
C ALA A 110 -5.89 -4.23 -5.55
N LEU A 111 -6.30 -3.10 -4.97
CA LEU A 111 -6.55 -1.85 -5.68
C LEU A 111 -5.26 -1.32 -6.34
N LEU A 112 -4.18 -1.24 -5.57
CA LEU A 112 -2.87 -0.78 -6.05
C LEU A 112 -2.36 -1.67 -7.20
N SER A 113 -2.45 -2.99 -7.04
CA SER A 113 -2.03 -3.93 -8.08
C SER A 113 -2.89 -3.86 -9.34
N GLY A 114 -4.21 -3.70 -9.20
CA GLY A 114 -5.14 -3.50 -10.32
C GLY A 114 -4.85 -2.22 -11.08
N LEU A 115 -4.64 -1.10 -10.37
CA LEU A 115 -4.28 0.17 -11.00
C LEU A 115 -2.92 0.14 -11.72
N VAL A 116 -1.93 -0.58 -11.18
CA VAL A 116 -0.65 -0.78 -11.89
C VAL A 116 -0.87 -1.61 -13.16
N ALA A 117 -1.67 -2.69 -13.09
CA ALA A 117 -1.94 -3.55 -14.24
C ALA A 117 -2.65 -2.80 -15.39
N GLU A 118 -3.57 -1.88 -15.05
CA GLU A 118 -4.27 -1.05 -16.02
C GLU A 118 -3.47 0.19 -16.47
N GLY A 119 -2.30 0.47 -15.87
CA GLY A 119 -1.51 1.67 -16.15
C GLY A 119 -2.10 2.97 -15.57
N GLU A 120 -3.07 2.85 -14.67
CA GLU A 120 -3.90 3.92 -14.11
C GLU A 120 -3.43 4.33 -12.69
N ILE A 121 -2.21 3.94 -12.30
CA ILE A 121 -1.71 4.18 -10.93
C ILE A 121 -1.59 5.66 -10.56
N HIS A 122 -1.46 6.53 -11.57
CA HIS A 122 -1.44 7.97 -11.41
C HIS A 122 -2.74 8.54 -10.82
N ARG A 123 -3.88 7.82 -10.92
CA ARG A 123 -5.16 8.22 -10.32
C ARG A 123 -5.10 8.34 -8.79
N LEU A 124 -4.14 7.68 -8.13
CA LEU A 124 -3.90 7.83 -6.69
C LEU A 124 -3.49 9.25 -6.28
N ALA A 125 -3.02 10.06 -7.22
CA ALA A 125 -2.73 11.47 -6.98
C ALA A 125 -4.01 12.33 -6.90
N ASP A 126 -5.11 11.87 -7.51
CA ASP A 126 -6.39 12.56 -7.47
C ASP A 126 -7.16 12.16 -6.21
N THR A 127 -7.14 13.06 -5.23
CA THR A 127 -7.87 12.89 -3.97
C THR A 127 -9.38 12.81 -4.16
N ALA A 128 -9.94 13.52 -5.14
CA ALA A 128 -11.37 13.46 -5.43
C ALA A 128 -11.75 12.12 -6.06
N TRP A 129 -10.89 11.59 -6.94
CA TRP A 129 -11.04 10.22 -7.47
C TRP A 129 -11.00 9.19 -6.33
N LEU A 130 -10.02 9.30 -5.43
CA LEU A 130 -9.88 8.40 -4.27
C LEU A 130 -11.12 8.44 -3.37
N ASP A 131 -11.60 9.63 -3.03
CA ASP A 131 -12.78 9.81 -2.18
C ASP A 131 -14.02 9.14 -2.80
N ARG A 132 -14.22 9.29 -4.12
CA ARG A 132 -15.31 8.61 -4.85
C ARG A 132 -15.11 7.10 -4.93
N ALA A 133 -13.89 6.64 -5.15
CA ALA A 133 -13.56 5.22 -5.27
C ALA A 133 -13.84 4.46 -3.95
N ILE A 134 -13.53 5.08 -2.81
CA ILE A 134 -13.75 4.47 -1.49
C ILE A 134 -15.14 4.78 -0.90
N ALA A 135 -15.87 5.74 -1.47
CA ALA A 135 -17.20 6.11 -0.99
C ALA A 135 -18.17 4.93 -1.04
N GLY A 136 -18.80 4.66 0.10
CA GLY A 136 -19.81 3.61 0.21
C GLY A 136 -19.26 2.20 0.00
N LEU A 137 -17.97 1.96 0.25
CA LEU A 137 -17.44 0.61 0.37
C LEU A 137 -18.07 -0.08 1.59
N PRO A 138 -18.59 -1.31 1.43
CA PRO A 138 -19.12 -2.05 2.57
C PRO A 138 -17.96 -2.43 3.52
N PRO A 139 -18.25 -2.65 4.82
CA PRO A 139 -17.24 -3.16 5.74
C PRO A 139 -16.62 -4.46 5.22
N LEU A 140 -15.32 -4.44 5.00
CA LEU A 140 -14.59 -5.56 4.41
C LEU A 140 -14.44 -6.69 5.44
N LYS A 141 -14.69 -7.93 5.02
CA LYS A 141 -14.52 -9.13 5.85
C LYS A 141 -13.22 -9.83 5.51
N VAL A 142 -12.53 -10.36 6.52
CA VAL A 142 -11.25 -11.08 6.36
C VAL A 142 -11.37 -12.34 5.48
N MET A 143 -12.58 -12.91 5.37
CA MET A 143 -12.89 -14.11 4.58
C MET A 143 -13.41 -13.80 3.16
N THR A 144 -13.17 -12.59 2.64
CA THR A 144 -13.56 -12.23 1.27
C THR A 144 -12.76 -13.09 0.28
N THR A 145 -13.45 -13.76 -0.64
CA THR A 145 -12.80 -14.56 -1.68
C THR A 145 -12.03 -13.67 -2.64
N GLY A 146 -11.03 -14.22 -3.34
CA GLY A 146 -10.28 -13.47 -4.35
C GLY A 146 -11.16 -12.84 -5.43
N SER A 147 -12.19 -13.56 -5.89
CA SER A 147 -13.17 -13.03 -6.87
C SER A 147 -13.99 -11.87 -6.33
N ALA A 148 -14.48 -11.96 -5.09
CA ALA A 148 -15.25 -10.89 -4.45
C ALA A 148 -14.38 -9.65 -4.18
N LEU A 149 -13.09 -9.86 -3.88
CA LEU A 149 -12.12 -8.77 -3.74
C LEU A 149 -11.90 -8.04 -5.07
N GLN A 150 -11.72 -8.79 -6.17
CA GLN A 150 -11.56 -8.20 -7.51
C GLN A 150 -12.83 -7.45 -7.95
N GLU A 151 -14.01 -7.98 -7.65
CA GLU A 151 -15.27 -7.28 -7.91
C GLU A 151 -15.38 -5.96 -7.12
N LEU A 152 -14.95 -5.95 -5.86
CA LEU A 152 -14.90 -4.74 -5.05
C LEU A 152 -13.91 -3.70 -5.61
N VAL A 153 -12.74 -4.15 -6.06
CA VAL A 153 -11.75 -3.28 -6.71
C VAL A 153 -12.32 -2.70 -8.01
N ALA A 154 -12.95 -3.52 -8.85
CA ALA A 154 -13.58 -3.05 -10.08
C ALA A 154 -14.64 -1.97 -9.80
N ARG A 155 -15.54 -2.23 -8.85
CA ARG A 155 -16.57 -1.26 -8.42
C ARG A 155 -15.97 0.03 -7.89
N ALA A 156 -14.89 -0.04 -7.12
CA ALA A 156 -14.19 1.14 -6.60
C ALA A 156 -13.60 1.96 -7.76
N THR A 157 -12.93 1.30 -8.71
CA THR A 157 -12.33 1.97 -9.87
C THR A 157 -13.38 2.62 -10.77
N GLU A 158 -14.50 1.96 -11.02
CA GLU A 158 -15.64 2.50 -11.79
C GLU A 158 -16.23 3.73 -11.13
N ARG A 159 -16.43 3.70 -9.80
CA ARG A 159 -16.96 4.85 -9.05
C ARG A 159 -16.03 6.05 -9.07
N GLY A 160 -14.72 5.84 -8.97
CA GLY A 160 -13.76 6.93 -9.05
C GLY A 160 -13.79 7.63 -10.42
N ALA A 161 -14.09 6.90 -11.49
CA ALA A 161 -14.11 7.41 -12.86
C ALA A 161 -15.33 8.29 -13.21
N GLY A 162 -16.42 8.21 -12.43
CA GLY A 162 -17.62 9.05 -12.58
C GLY A 162 -17.51 10.37 -11.84
#